data_AF-A0A381IA37-F1
#
_entry.id   AF-A0A381IA37-F1
#
_cell.length_a   1.000
_cell.length_b   1.000
_cell.length_c   1.000
_cell.angle_alpha   90.00
_cell.angle_beta   90.00
_cell.angle_gamma   90.00
#
_symmetry.space_group_name_H-M   'P 1'
#
loop_
_entity.id
_entity.type
_entity.pdbx_description
1 polymer ?
#
loop_
_entity_poly.entity_id
_entity_poly.type
_entity_poly.pdbx_seq_one_letter_code
_entity_poly.pdbx_strand_id
1 'polypeptide(L)'
;MLGGKKSNNKKVEKLRTIFIKYLSLFFIMTISIVLFLMLSFSVLLSSGVILPANYAEKQFNKYKEQIISSEKVTEDIIPSIYEYGVYTLDGNLISGTFNKKESKEVWNLMRDIEERHAYSESYIKFFKKDEVFIIKYKIVSEYSSPILRAYLPKPETLGMIIFSIIFFIEIVILSKVFGKKFNIEMELLKNTTEKNRTTGFRFCCRI
;
A
#
# COMPACT_ATOMS: atom_id res chain seq x y z
N MET A 1 24.38 38.21 54.21
CA MET A 1 23.20 37.61 53.54
C MET A 1 23.69 36.50 52.61
N LEU A 2 23.48 35.23 52.99
CA LEU A 2 23.94 34.07 52.23
C LEU A 2 22.91 33.73 51.14
N GLY A 3 23.28 33.96 49.88
CA GLY A 3 22.48 33.57 48.71
C GLY A 3 22.46 32.05 48.56
N GLY A 4 21.36 31.42 48.98
CA GLY A 4 21.10 30.00 48.76
C GLY A 4 20.94 29.68 47.27
N LYS A 5 21.92 28.96 46.71
CA LYS A 5 21.89 28.47 45.33
C LYS A 5 20.79 27.40 45.20
N LYS A 6 19.69 27.75 44.54
CA LYS A 6 18.54 26.85 44.29
C LYS A 6 18.99 25.69 43.40
N SER A 7 19.26 24.52 44.01
CA SER A 7 19.61 23.30 43.28
C SER A 7 18.36 22.79 42.55
N ASN A 8 18.31 23.02 41.24
CA ASN A 8 17.28 22.46 40.36
C ASN A 8 17.49 20.93 40.26
N ASN A 9 16.85 20.19 41.16
CA ASN A 9 16.94 18.74 41.21
C ASN A 9 16.08 18.14 40.09
N LYS A 10 16.58 18.15 38.85
CA LYS A 10 15.96 17.42 37.73
C LYS A 10 15.96 15.93 38.07
N LYS A 11 14.77 15.35 38.21
CA LYS A 11 14.60 13.91 38.45
C LYS A 11 15.10 13.16 37.21
N VAL A 12 16.17 12.37 37.38
CA VAL A 12 16.75 11.57 36.28
C VAL A 12 15.74 10.50 35.86
N GLU A 13 15.38 10.49 34.58
CA GLU A 13 14.49 9.46 34.04
C GLU A 13 15.25 8.15 33.84
N LYS A 14 14.61 7.01 34.12
CA LYS A 14 15.20 5.70 33.82
C LYS A 14 15.34 5.55 32.30
N LEU A 15 16.50 5.09 31.83
CA LEU A 15 16.77 4.84 30.40
C LEU A 15 15.69 3.97 29.74
N ARG A 16 15.21 2.95 30.47
CA ARG A 16 14.11 2.09 30.02
C ARG A 16 12.83 2.88 29.70
N THR A 17 12.49 3.88 30.52
CA THR A 17 11.30 4.71 30.32
C THR A 17 11.43 5.57 29.07
N ILE A 18 12.62 6.13 28.83
CA ILE A 18 12.91 6.91 27.61
C ILE A 18 12.77 6.01 26.39
N PHE A 19 13.40 4.83 26.41
CA PHE A 19 13.29 3.87 25.32
C PHE A 19 11.83 3.49 25.02
N ILE A 20 11.06 3.09 26.03
CA ILE A 20 9.64 2.73 25.86
C ILE A 20 8.84 3.92 25.31
N LYS A 21 9.07 5.13 25.80
CA LYS A 21 8.36 6.33 25.32
C LYS A 21 8.58 6.59 23.83
N TYR A 22 9.83 6.53 23.37
CA TYR A 22 10.15 6.74 21.95
C TYR A 22 9.71 5.57 21.07
N LEU A 23 9.74 4.34 21.60
CA LEU A 23 9.20 3.17 20.92
C LEU A 23 7.68 3.26 20.76
N SER A 24 6.95 3.64 21.81
CA SER A 24 5.51 3.88 21.74
C SER A 24 5.17 5.01 20.78
N LEU A 25 5.96 6.10 20.77
CA LEU A 25 5.77 7.21 19.85
C LEU A 25 5.95 6.77 18.39
N PHE A 26 6.98 5.97 18.09
CA PHE A 26 7.19 5.36 16.78
C PHE A 26 5.96 4.57 16.33
N PHE A 27 5.45 3.66 17.16
CA PHE A 27 4.25 2.90 16.81
C PHE A 27 3.02 3.78 16.54
N ILE A 28 2.77 4.79 17.39
CA ILE A 28 1.63 5.71 17.22
C ILE A 28 1.75 6.48 15.89
N MET A 29 2.95 6.97 15.58
CA MET A 29 3.22 7.72 14.35
C MET A 29 3.06 6.84 13.11
N THR A 30 3.68 5.65 13.12
CA THR A 30 3.55 4.68 12.02
C THR A 30 2.08 4.28 11.79
N ILE A 31 1.32 3.98 12.85
CA ILE A 31 -0.12 3.65 12.73
C ILE A 31 -0.90 4.84 12.15
N SER A 32 -0.59 6.06 12.60
CA SER A 32 -1.23 7.28 12.12
C SER A 32 -0.95 7.52 10.63
N ILE A 33 0.28 7.24 10.15
CA ILE A 33 0.64 7.32 8.73
C ILE A 33 -0.14 6.30 7.91
N VAL A 34 -0.23 5.04 8.37
CA VAL A 34 -1.00 4.00 7.67
C VAL A 34 -2.48 4.39 7.55
N LEU A 35 -3.09 4.86 8.65
CA LEU A 35 -4.48 5.32 8.67
C LEU A 35 -4.69 6.52 7.72
N PHE A 36 -3.77 7.48 7.74
CA PHE A 36 -3.81 8.63 6.84
C PHE A 36 -3.74 8.22 5.37
N LEU A 37 -2.85 7.29 5.02
CA LEU A 37 -2.75 6.76 3.66
C LEU A 37 -4.01 6.01 3.24
N MET A 38 -4.60 5.18 4.12
CA MET A 38 -5.86 4.48 3.85
C MET A 38 -7.02 5.45 3.63
N LEU A 39 -7.14 6.49 4.46
CA LEU A 39 -8.17 7.53 4.29
C LEU A 39 -7.96 8.30 2.99
N SER A 40 -6.72 8.69 2.68
CA SER A 40 -6.38 9.39 1.44
C SER A 40 -6.72 8.55 0.20
N PHE A 41 -6.38 7.25 0.22
CA PHE A 41 -6.73 6.33 -0.85
C PHE A 41 -8.25 6.20 -1.04
N SER A 42 -8.99 6.14 0.07
CA SER A 42 -10.46 6.09 0.05
C SER A 42 -11.06 7.35 -0.58
N VAL A 43 -10.55 8.53 -0.22
CA VAL A 43 -10.97 9.81 -0.83
C VAL A 43 -10.66 9.85 -2.33
N LEU A 44 -9.49 9.35 -2.74
CA LEU A 44 -9.11 9.27 -4.15
C LEU A 44 -10.00 8.31 -4.97
N LEU A 45 -10.45 7.21 -4.37
CA LEU A 45 -11.45 6.31 -4.96
C LEU A 45 -12.81 7.01 -5.09
N SER A 46 -13.30 7.63 -4.01
CA SER A 46 -14.61 8.30 -4.02
C SER A 46 -14.68 9.52 -4.94
N SER A 47 -13.56 10.22 -5.13
CA SER A 47 -13.45 11.34 -6.07
C SER A 47 -13.28 10.91 -7.53
N GLY A 48 -13.09 9.61 -7.79
CA GLY A 48 -12.89 9.06 -9.13
C GLY A 48 -11.52 9.36 -9.74
N VAL A 49 -10.57 9.88 -8.95
CA VAL A 49 -9.17 10.05 -9.38
C VAL A 49 -8.51 8.69 -9.56
N ILE A 50 -8.79 7.76 -8.64
CA ILE A 50 -8.45 6.34 -8.74
C ILE A 50 -9.73 5.56 -9.06
N LEU A 51 -9.66 4.72 -10.07
CA LEU A 51 -10.67 3.74 -10.41
C LEU A 51 -10.46 2.48 -9.57
N PRO A 52 -11.53 1.91 -8.98
CA PRO A 52 -11.40 0.70 -8.16
C PRO A 52 -10.93 -0.49 -8.99
N ALA A 53 -10.32 -1.48 -8.35
CA ALA A 53 -9.79 -2.65 -9.05
C ALA A 53 -10.84 -3.47 -9.83
N ASN A 54 -12.11 -3.39 -9.44
CA ASN A 54 -13.24 -4.01 -10.14
C ASN A 54 -13.89 -3.10 -11.19
N TYR A 55 -13.25 -1.98 -11.55
CA TYR A 55 -13.80 -1.04 -12.52
C TYR A 55 -14.00 -1.69 -13.89
N ALA A 56 -13.02 -2.47 -14.36
CA ALA A 56 -13.10 -3.21 -15.62
C ALA A 56 -14.29 -4.18 -15.62
N GLU A 57 -14.51 -4.92 -14.53
CA GLU A 57 -15.66 -5.82 -14.40
C GLU A 57 -17.01 -5.07 -14.43
N LYS A 58 -17.12 -3.97 -13.67
CA LYS A 58 -18.34 -3.15 -13.67
C LYS A 58 -18.64 -2.55 -15.03
N GLN A 59 -17.61 -2.14 -15.76
CA GLN A 59 -17.77 -1.61 -17.11
C GLN A 59 -18.14 -2.74 -18.08
N PHE A 60 -17.52 -3.90 -17.97
CA PHE A 60 -17.87 -5.06 -18.77
C PHE A 60 -19.36 -5.41 -18.65
N ASN A 61 -19.95 -5.40 -17.46
CA ASN A 61 -21.38 -5.67 -17.31
C ASN A 61 -22.26 -4.71 -18.11
N LYS A 62 -21.88 -3.44 -18.23
CA LYS A 62 -22.58 -2.46 -19.07
C LYS A 62 -22.40 -2.76 -20.56
N TYR A 63 -21.21 -3.19 -20.97
CA TYR A 63 -20.93 -3.54 -22.37
C TYR A 63 -21.53 -4.89 -22.78
N LYS A 64 -21.61 -5.87 -21.87
CA LYS A 64 -22.20 -7.20 -22.11
C LYS A 64 -23.64 -7.08 -22.61
N GLU A 65 -24.44 -6.23 -21.97
CA GLU A 65 -25.80 -5.89 -22.39
C GLU A 65 -25.85 -5.34 -23.83
N GLN A 66 -24.90 -4.45 -24.20
CA GLN A 66 -24.79 -3.89 -25.54
C GLN A 66 -24.34 -4.94 -26.58
N ILE A 67 -23.40 -5.82 -26.20
CA ILE A 67 -22.94 -6.91 -27.05
C ILE A 67 -24.08 -7.88 -27.32
N ILE A 68 -24.87 -8.25 -26.31
CA ILE A 68 -26.01 -9.18 -26.48
C ILE A 68 -27.10 -8.54 -27.36
N SER A 69 -27.41 -7.26 -27.15
CA SER A 69 -28.48 -6.55 -27.88
C SER A 69 -28.10 -6.10 -29.30
N SER A 70 -26.82 -5.98 -29.64
CA SER A 70 -26.38 -5.62 -30.99
C SER A 70 -26.58 -6.77 -31.99
N GLU A 71 -26.98 -6.46 -33.23
CA GLU A 71 -27.18 -7.48 -34.26
C GLU A 71 -25.85 -8.02 -34.83
N LYS A 72 -24.80 -7.18 -34.84
CA LYS A 72 -23.41 -7.51 -35.24
C LYS A 72 -22.45 -7.06 -34.14
N VAL A 73 -21.55 -7.95 -33.71
CA VAL A 73 -20.41 -7.57 -32.87
C VAL A 73 -19.30 -7.09 -33.81
N THR A 74 -19.11 -5.79 -33.93
CA THR A 74 -17.88 -5.26 -34.55
C THR A 74 -16.78 -5.22 -33.50
N GLU A 75 -15.53 -5.44 -33.93
CA GLU A 75 -14.34 -5.39 -33.06
C GLU A 75 -14.22 -4.03 -32.33
N ASP A 76 -14.83 -2.97 -32.89
CA ASP A 76 -14.88 -1.61 -32.32
C ASP A 76 -15.69 -1.47 -31.02
N ILE A 77 -16.50 -2.46 -30.64
CA ILE A 77 -17.36 -2.37 -29.45
C ILE A 77 -16.61 -2.77 -28.17
N ILE A 78 -15.55 -3.58 -28.28
CA ILE A 78 -14.80 -4.06 -27.10
C ILE A 78 -13.67 -3.07 -26.81
N PRO A 79 -13.69 -2.37 -25.66
CA PRO A 79 -12.61 -1.47 -25.30
C PRO A 79 -11.24 -2.16 -25.30
N SER A 80 -10.20 -1.46 -25.76
CA SER A 80 -8.82 -1.98 -25.84
C SER A 80 -8.19 -2.39 -24.51
N ILE A 81 -8.85 -2.06 -23.39
CA ILE A 81 -8.47 -2.51 -22.04
C ILE A 81 -8.78 -3.99 -21.79
N TYR A 82 -9.59 -4.62 -22.66
CA TYR A 82 -9.95 -6.03 -22.59
C TYR A 82 -9.18 -6.83 -23.63
N GLU A 83 -8.72 -8.00 -23.22
CA GLU A 83 -8.32 -9.05 -24.15
C GLU A 83 -9.50 -9.99 -24.35
N TYR A 84 -9.73 -10.50 -25.56
CA TYR A 84 -10.88 -11.34 -25.84
C TYR A 84 -10.63 -12.39 -26.91
N GLY A 85 -11.49 -13.40 -26.93
CA GLY A 85 -11.60 -14.37 -28.01
C GLY A 85 -13.06 -14.74 -28.25
N VAL A 86 -13.40 -14.85 -29.53
CA VAL A 86 -14.69 -15.36 -30.03
C VAL A 86 -14.43 -16.75 -30.57
N TYR A 87 -15.19 -17.73 -30.11
CA TYR A 87 -14.99 -19.14 -30.41
C TYR A 87 -16.25 -19.76 -31.00
N THR A 88 -16.08 -20.82 -31.79
CA THR A 88 -17.18 -21.74 -32.09
C THR A 88 -17.59 -22.51 -30.82
N LEU A 89 -18.76 -23.13 -30.82
CA LEU A 89 -19.20 -24.03 -29.73
C LEU A 89 -18.17 -25.17 -29.46
N ASP A 90 -17.46 -25.61 -30.50
CA ASP A 90 -16.42 -26.65 -30.40
C ASP A 90 -15.05 -26.13 -29.91
N GLY A 91 -14.89 -24.82 -29.74
CA GLY A 91 -13.66 -24.22 -29.21
C GLY A 91 -12.63 -23.77 -30.22
N ASN A 92 -13.00 -23.63 -31.49
CA ASN A 92 -12.11 -23.04 -32.49
C ASN A 92 -12.19 -21.52 -32.43
N LEU A 93 -11.04 -20.84 -32.35
CA LEU A 93 -10.96 -19.38 -32.35
C LEU A 93 -11.41 -18.83 -33.72
N ILE A 94 -12.41 -17.96 -33.70
CA ILE A 94 -12.94 -17.22 -34.84
C ILE A 94 -12.21 -15.89 -34.98
N SER A 95 -12.15 -15.10 -33.90
CA SER A 95 -11.52 -13.78 -33.85
C SER A 95 -11.15 -13.38 -32.42
N GLY A 96 -10.36 -12.31 -32.27
CA GLY A 96 -10.00 -11.75 -30.97
C GLY A 96 -8.52 -11.38 -30.84
N THR A 97 -8.14 -10.95 -29.65
CA THR A 97 -6.78 -10.48 -29.33
C THR A 97 -5.86 -11.60 -28.87
N PHE A 98 -6.40 -12.74 -28.44
CA PHE A 98 -5.59 -13.87 -27.97
C PHE A 98 -4.77 -14.46 -29.11
N ASN A 99 -3.49 -14.72 -28.84
CA ASN A 99 -2.67 -15.50 -29.78
C ASN A 99 -3.10 -16.98 -29.79
N LYS A 100 -2.66 -17.76 -30.79
CA LYS A 100 -3.08 -19.16 -30.96
C LYS A 100 -2.80 -20.06 -29.73
N LYS A 101 -1.70 -19.81 -29.00
CA LYS A 101 -1.34 -20.62 -27.83
C LYS A 101 -2.23 -20.25 -26.65
N GLU A 102 -2.30 -18.96 -26.35
CA GLU A 102 -3.13 -18.39 -25.28
C GLU A 102 -4.60 -18.75 -25.49
N SER A 103 -5.11 -18.66 -26.72
CA SER A 103 -6.50 -19.01 -27.04
C SER A 103 -6.86 -20.44 -26.65
N LYS A 104 -5.98 -21.42 -26.90
CA LYS A 104 -6.19 -22.82 -26.49
C LYS A 104 -6.19 -22.97 -24.97
N GLU A 105 -5.28 -22.27 -24.29
CA GLU A 105 -5.19 -22.28 -22.83
C GLU A 105 -6.46 -21.67 -22.21
N VAL A 106 -6.90 -20.51 -22.70
CA VAL A 106 -8.10 -19.81 -22.27
C VAL A 106 -9.36 -20.64 -22.54
N TRP A 107 -9.47 -21.27 -23.72
CA TRP A 107 -10.60 -22.16 -24.02
C TRP A 107 -10.67 -23.33 -23.05
N ASN A 108 -9.56 -24.05 -22.86
CA ASN A 108 -9.52 -25.19 -21.93
C ASN A 108 -9.83 -24.77 -20.50
N LEU A 109 -9.39 -23.57 -20.11
CA LEU A 109 -9.61 -23.03 -18.79
C LEU A 109 -11.09 -22.68 -18.54
N MET A 110 -11.75 -22.09 -19.53
CA MET A 110 -13.10 -21.56 -19.41
C MET A 110 -14.17 -22.50 -19.98
N ARG A 111 -13.80 -23.67 -20.51
CA ARG A 111 -14.73 -24.60 -21.19
C ARG A 111 -15.99 -24.89 -20.37
N ASP A 112 -15.80 -25.22 -19.09
CA ASP A 112 -16.88 -25.71 -18.22
C ASP A 112 -17.35 -24.68 -17.18
N ILE A 113 -16.81 -23.46 -17.21
CA ILE A 113 -17.12 -22.38 -16.25
C ILE A 113 -17.46 -21.08 -16.96
N GLU A 114 -18.35 -20.27 -16.37
CA GLU A 114 -18.73 -18.98 -16.93
C GLU A 114 -17.86 -17.84 -16.43
N GLU A 115 -17.40 -17.91 -15.18
CA GLU A 115 -16.58 -16.87 -14.57
C GLU A 115 -15.39 -17.48 -13.84
N ARG A 116 -14.24 -16.82 -13.95
CA ARG A 116 -13.05 -17.17 -13.18
C ARG A 116 -12.40 -15.89 -12.69
N HIS A 117 -12.36 -15.72 -11.38
CA HIS A 117 -11.60 -14.64 -10.75
C HIS A 117 -10.24 -15.17 -10.29
N ALA A 118 -9.16 -14.69 -10.88
CA ALA A 118 -7.81 -14.89 -10.36
C ALA A 118 -7.21 -13.55 -9.90
N TYR A 119 -6.13 -13.65 -9.13
CA TYR A 119 -5.53 -12.51 -8.43
C TYR A 119 -5.11 -11.35 -9.35
N SER A 120 -4.65 -11.65 -10.57
CA SER A 120 -4.20 -10.65 -11.55
C SER A 120 -5.12 -10.49 -12.74
N GLU A 121 -5.87 -11.55 -13.09
CA GLU A 121 -6.65 -11.65 -14.31
C GLU A 121 -7.96 -12.36 -14.01
N SER A 122 -9.04 -11.86 -14.57
CA SER A 122 -10.35 -12.47 -14.48
C SER A 122 -10.92 -12.68 -15.86
N TYR A 123 -11.73 -13.73 -15.96
CA TYR A 123 -12.29 -14.22 -17.20
C TYR A 123 -13.79 -14.30 -17.06
N ILE A 124 -14.51 -13.81 -18.06
CA ILE A 124 -15.96 -13.99 -18.18
C ILE A 124 -16.27 -14.61 -19.54
N LYS A 125 -17.09 -15.65 -19.54
CA LYS A 125 -17.61 -16.35 -20.71
C LYS A 125 -19.10 -16.11 -20.85
N PHE A 126 -19.56 -15.84 -22.07
CA PHE A 126 -20.97 -15.75 -22.39
C PHE A 126 -21.24 -16.19 -23.84
N PHE A 127 -22.50 -16.49 -24.13
CA PHE A 127 -22.93 -16.98 -25.44
C PHE A 127 -23.70 -15.91 -26.20
N LYS A 128 -23.50 -15.86 -27.51
CA LYS A 128 -24.32 -15.08 -28.43
C LYS A 128 -24.52 -15.87 -29.71
N LYS A 129 -25.77 -16.28 -29.99
CA LYS A 129 -26.09 -17.22 -31.09
C LYS A 129 -25.23 -18.50 -30.96
N ASP A 130 -24.50 -18.87 -32.00
CA ASP A 130 -23.63 -20.06 -32.04
C ASP A 130 -22.15 -19.74 -31.72
N GLU A 131 -21.90 -18.59 -31.09
CA GLU A 131 -20.55 -18.12 -30.73
C GLU A 131 -20.38 -18.03 -29.21
N VAL A 132 -19.17 -18.36 -28.77
CA VAL A 132 -18.74 -18.27 -27.37
C VAL A 132 -17.74 -17.14 -27.22
N PHE A 133 -18.08 -16.16 -26.40
CA PHE A 133 -17.21 -15.03 -26.09
C PHE A 133 -16.49 -15.32 -24.77
N ILE A 134 -15.17 -15.18 -24.76
CA ILE A 134 -14.36 -15.21 -23.55
C ILE A 134 -13.59 -13.91 -23.46
N ILE A 135 -13.86 -13.13 -22.40
CA ILE A 135 -13.22 -11.85 -22.12
C ILE A 135 -12.25 -12.03 -20.95
N LYS A 136 -11.05 -11.49 -21.09
CA LYS A 136 -10.01 -11.42 -20.07
C LYS A 136 -9.79 -9.96 -19.69
N TYR A 137 -9.81 -9.67 -18.39
CA TYR A 137 -9.55 -8.35 -17.84
C TYR A 137 -8.69 -8.42 -16.59
N LYS A 138 -8.00 -7.33 -16.27
CA LYS A 138 -7.15 -7.24 -15.08
C LYS A 138 -7.93 -6.62 -13.92
N ILE A 139 -7.83 -7.22 -12.73
CA ILE A 139 -8.36 -6.65 -11.48
C ILE A 139 -7.26 -5.78 -10.86
N VAL A 140 -7.16 -4.54 -11.31
CA VAL A 140 -6.13 -3.60 -10.85
C VAL A 140 -6.72 -2.20 -10.73
N SER A 141 -6.36 -1.47 -9.68
CA SER A 141 -6.76 -0.06 -9.61
C SER A 141 -5.94 0.74 -10.62
N GLU A 142 -6.58 1.70 -11.27
CA GLU A 142 -5.96 2.56 -12.28
C GLU A 142 -6.27 4.02 -12.01
N TYR A 143 -5.42 4.94 -12.47
CA TYR A 143 -5.80 6.35 -12.47
C TYR A 143 -6.80 6.62 -13.59
N SER A 144 -7.80 7.45 -13.29
CA SER A 144 -8.74 7.93 -14.31
C SER A 144 -8.03 8.77 -15.37
N SER A 145 -7.03 9.57 -14.96
CA SER A 145 -6.23 10.39 -15.88
C SER A 145 -5.21 9.56 -16.68
N PRO A 146 -5.18 9.67 -18.03
CA PRO A 146 -4.15 9.05 -18.86
C PRO A 146 -2.73 9.51 -18.54
N ILE A 147 -2.57 10.78 -18.14
CA ILE A 147 -1.25 11.35 -17.80
C ILE A 147 -0.71 10.68 -16.54
N LEU A 148 -1.55 10.53 -15.51
CA LEU A 148 -1.14 9.85 -14.28
C LEU A 148 -0.80 8.38 -14.55
N ARG A 149 -1.56 7.68 -15.40
CA ARG A 149 -1.23 6.30 -15.81
C ARG A 149 0.10 6.18 -16.55
N ALA A 150 0.49 7.20 -17.32
CA ALA A 150 1.72 7.18 -18.10
C ALA A 150 2.97 7.42 -17.25
N TYR A 151 2.89 8.30 -16.24
CA TYR A 151 4.07 8.75 -15.48
C TYR A 151 4.17 8.18 -14.07
N LEU A 152 3.05 7.79 -13.44
CA LEU A 152 3.06 7.26 -12.08
C LEU A 152 2.97 5.74 -12.07
N PRO A 153 3.63 5.07 -11.10
CA PRO A 153 3.34 3.68 -10.78
C PRO A 153 1.86 3.49 -10.43
N LYS A 154 1.37 2.25 -10.47
CA LYS A 154 0.00 1.95 -10.06
C LYS A 154 -0.31 2.54 -8.67
N PRO A 155 -1.56 2.96 -8.41
CA PRO A 155 -1.93 3.65 -7.18
C PRO A 155 -1.47 2.96 -5.90
N GLU A 156 -1.61 1.63 -5.83
CA GLU A 156 -1.18 0.82 -4.69
C GLU A 156 0.34 0.84 -4.53
N THR A 157 1.07 0.66 -5.63
CA THR A 157 2.54 0.70 -5.64
C THR A 157 3.06 2.07 -5.23
N LEU A 158 2.46 3.15 -5.74
CA LEU A 158 2.81 4.51 -5.35
C LEU A 158 2.59 4.73 -3.86
N GLY A 159 1.47 4.25 -3.30
CA GLY A 159 1.20 4.29 -1.87
C GLY A 159 2.28 3.59 -1.03
N MET A 160 2.74 2.40 -1.46
CA MET A 160 3.83 1.67 -0.79
C MET A 160 5.17 2.42 -0.85
N ILE A 161 5.48 3.06 -1.98
CA ILE A 161 6.69 3.88 -2.14
C ILE A 161 6.64 5.07 -1.17
N ILE A 162 5.52 5.79 -1.14
CA ILE A 162 5.32 6.95 -0.25
C ILE A 162 5.44 6.52 1.22
N PHE A 163 4.77 5.43 1.61
CA PHE A 163 4.87 4.88 2.96
C PHE A 163 6.33 4.58 3.33
N SER A 164 7.06 3.89 2.45
CA SER A 164 8.45 3.51 2.70
C SER A 164 9.34 4.73 2.92
N ILE A 165 9.21 5.76 2.08
CA ILE A 165 9.97 7.01 2.21
C ILE A 165 9.67 7.69 3.56
N ILE A 166 8.39 7.85 3.90
CA ILE A 166 7.98 8.50 5.15
C ILE A 166 8.49 7.69 6.36
N PHE A 167 8.37 6.36 6.32
CA PHE A 167 8.81 5.45 7.37
C PHE A 167 10.33 5.54 7.60
N PHE A 168 11.13 5.62 6.53
CA PHE A 168 12.57 5.85 6.65
C PHE A 168 12.89 7.21 7.29
N ILE A 169 12.20 8.27 6.87
CA ILE A 169 12.35 9.61 7.44
C ILE A 169 12.00 9.59 8.94
N GLU A 170 10.90 8.95 9.31
CA GLU A 170 10.45 8.74 10.69
C GLU A 170 11.54 8.07 11.54
N ILE A 171 12.12 6.96 11.07
CA ILE A 171 13.21 6.26 11.76
C ILE A 171 14.40 7.18 11.99
N VAL A 172 14.84 7.91 10.96
CA VAL A 172 16.02 8.80 11.05
C VAL A 172 15.77 9.93 12.06
N ILE A 173 14.59 10.54 12.03
CA ILE A 173 14.22 11.64 12.94
C ILE A 173 14.14 11.13 14.39
N LEU A 174 13.38 10.05 14.62
CA LEU A 174 13.22 9.49 15.96
C LEU A 174 14.54 8.99 16.54
N SER A 175 15.40 8.36 15.73
CA SER A 175 16.72 7.91 16.16
C SER A 175 17.60 9.08 16.61
N LYS A 176 17.62 10.20 15.85
CA LYS A 176 18.38 11.40 16.23
C LYS A 176 17.87 12.01 17.52
N VAL A 177 16.54 12.15 17.68
CA VAL A 177 15.94 12.75 18.86
C VAL A 177 16.13 11.85 20.09
N PHE A 178 15.91 10.53 19.93
CA PHE A 178 16.16 9.53 20.97
C PHE A 178 17.63 9.53 21.40
N GLY A 179 18.57 9.45 20.46
CA GLY A 179 20.00 9.44 20.75
C GLY A 179 20.46 10.69 21.50
N LYS A 180 19.98 11.88 21.09
CA LYS A 180 20.27 13.13 21.80
C LYS A 180 19.75 13.09 23.24
N LYS A 181 18.52 12.62 23.46
CA LYS A 181 17.92 12.53 24.80
C LYS A 181 18.61 11.47 25.66
N PHE A 182 18.95 10.33 25.08
CA PHE A 182 19.66 9.24 25.73
C PHE A 182 21.05 9.67 26.23
N ASN A 183 21.84 10.33 25.37
CA ASN A 183 23.19 10.79 25.73
C ASN A 183 23.17 11.77 26.90
N ILE A 184 22.24 12.72 26.92
CA ILE A 184 22.10 13.69 28.03
C ILE A 184 21.83 12.97 29.36
N GLU A 185 20.94 11.98 29.38
CA GLU A 185 20.57 11.29 30.62
C GLU A 185 21.69 10.36 31.11
N MET A 186 22.43 9.74 30.19
CA MET A 186 23.64 8.97 30.50
C MET A 186 24.73 9.84 31.13
N GLU A 187 24.97 11.03 30.59
CA GLU A 187 25.97 11.96 31.09
C GLU A 187 25.62 12.47 32.50
N LEU A 188 24.33 12.75 32.75
CA LEU A 188 23.82 13.10 34.07
C LEU A 188 24.01 11.96 35.09
N LEU A 189 23.73 10.71 34.71
CA LEU A 189 23.94 9.53 35.55
C LEU A 189 25.43 9.35 35.88
N LYS A 190 26.30 9.47 34.87
CA LYS A 190 27.76 9.35 35.06
C LYS A 190 28.29 10.40 36.04
N ASN A 191 27.93 11.67 35.82
CA ASN A 191 28.37 12.78 36.67
C ASN A 191 27.87 12.63 38.13
N THR A 192 26.65 12.11 38.32
CA THR A 192 26.09 11.88 39.66
C THR A 192 26.83 10.75 40.39
N THR A 193 27.12 9.65 39.71
CA THR A 193 27.90 8.53 40.27
C THR A 193 29.33 8.95 40.61
N GLU A 194 29.98 9.71 39.74
CA GLU A 194 31.37 10.18 39.94
C GLU A 194 31.46 11.18 41.12
N LYS A 195 30.48 12.08 41.23
CA LYS A 195 30.36 13.01 42.37
C LYS A 195 30.13 12.28 43.69
N ASN A 196 29.26 11.26 43.71
CA ASN A 196 29.00 10.46 44.91
C ASN A 196 30.25 9.67 45.34
N ARG A 197 30.98 9.08 44.38
CA ARG A 197 32.24 8.37 44.65
C ARG A 197 33.31 9.29 45.22
N THR A 198 33.47 10.49 44.65
CA THR A 198 34.45 11.50 45.12
C THR A 198 34.10 12.02 46.51
N THR A 199 32.80 12.25 46.78
CA THR A 199 32.33 12.74 48.08
C THR A 199 32.49 11.66 49.17
N GLY A 200 32.19 10.40 48.86
CA GLY A 200 32.40 9.26 49.77
C GLY A 200 33.87 9.04 50.10
N PHE A 201 34.77 9.15 49.12
CA PHE A 201 36.21 9.04 49.36
C PHE A 201 36.73 10.17 50.26
N ARG A 202 36.26 11.40 50.04
CA ARG A 202 36.62 12.57 50.86
C ARG A 202 36.08 12.51 52.29
N PHE A 203 34.96 11.80 52.52
CA PHE A 203 34.45 11.51 53.86
C PHE A 203 35.26 10.40 54.55
N CYS A 204 35.66 9.37 53.80
CA CYS A 204 36.41 8.23 54.33
C CYS A 204 37.85 8.61 54.74
N CYS A 205 38.51 9.52 54.01
CA CYS A 205 39.84 10.04 54.39
C CYS A 205 39.83 11.14 55.48
N ARG A 206 38.68 11.46 56.07
CA ARG A 206 38.55 12.52 57.10
C ARG A 206 38.21 11.97 58.50
N ILE A 207 38.19 10.64 58.63
CA ILE A 207 38.10 9.88 59.88
C ILE A 207 39.48 9.24 60.10
#